data_AF-A0A963NX10-F1
#
_entry.id   AF-A0A963NX10-F1
#
_cell.length_a   1.000
_cell.length_b   1.000
_cell.length_c   1.000
_cell.angle_alpha   90.00
_cell.angle_beta   90.00
_cell.angle_gamma   90.00
#
_symmetry.space_group_name_H-M   'P 1'
#
loop_
_entity.id
_entity.type
_entity.pdbx_description
1 polymer ?
#
loop_
_entity_poly.entity_id
_entity_poly.type
_entity_poly.pdbx_seq_one_letter_code
_entity_poly.pdbx_strand_id
1 'polypeptide(L)' 'CTFCAGGPEADNTPAEYARYGANRLAEGKLPLCAEMCSTKALLAGDGEIIAAIYKERVVTRGYGSGAWGWSTAYPDSQGV' A
#
# COMPACT_ATOMS: atom_id res chain seq x y z
N CYS A 1 4.83 11.07 1.57
CA CYS A 1 3.90 10.51 0.59
C CYS A 1 2.54 10.34 1.28
N THR A 2 1.66 11.33 1.19
CA THR A 2 0.25 11.20 1.59
C THR A 2 -0.44 10.54 0.41
N PHE A 3 -0.80 9.27 0.57
CA PHE A 3 -0.93 8.32 -0.53
C PHE A 3 -1.87 8.75 -1.69
N CYS A 4 -2.78 9.72 -1.48
CA CYS A 4 -3.12 10.75 -2.50
C CYS A 4 -3.67 12.07 -1.92
N ALA A 5 -2.83 12.69 -1.09
CA ALA A 5 -2.99 13.98 -0.41
C ALA A 5 -4.17 14.08 0.57
N GLY A 6 -4.35 13.08 1.44
CA GLY A 6 -5.02 13.27 2.73
C GLY A 6 -4.01 13.41 3.87
N GLY A 7 -4.17 14.46 4.70
CA GLY A 7 -3.29 14.84 5.82
C GLY A 7 -4.01 14.84 7.19
N PRO A 8 -3.35 15.28 8.28
CA PRO A 8 -3.97 15.32 9.62
C PRO A 8 -4.94 16.49 9.82
N GLU A 9 -5.02 17.42 8.85
CA GLU A 9 -5.93 18.57 8.90
C GLU A 9 -7.32 18.19 8.39
N ALA A 10 -8.32 19.02 8.68
CA ALA A 10 -9.66 18.78 8.17
C ALA A 10 -9.68 18.88 6.63
N ASP A 11 -10.38 17.92 6.02
CA ASP A 11 -10.50 17.81 4.57
C ASP A 11 -11.12 19.08 3.94
N ASN A 12 -10.64 19.43 2.75
CA ASN A 12 -11.09 20.55 1.93
C ASN A 12 -10.91 21.92 2.59
N THR A 13 -9.94 22.06 3.49
CA THR A 13 -9.60 23.36 4.09
C THR A 13 -8.52 24.08 3.28
N PRO A 14 -8.51 25.42 3.29
CA PRO A 14 -7.43 26.20 2.67
C PRO A 14 -6.05 25.87 3.25
N ALA A 15 -5.99 25.54 4.54
CA ALA A 15 -4.76 25.13 5.22
C ALA A 15 -4.22 23.81 4.67
N GLU A 16 -5.09 22.82 4.51
CA GLU A 16 -4.74 21.52 3.94
C GLU A 16 -4.26 21.67 2.50
N TYR A 17 -5.01 22.43 1.68
CA TYR A 17 -4.65 22.64 0.28
C TYR A 17 -3.29 23.35 0.14
N ALA A 18 -3.02 24.35 0.98
CA ALA A 18 -1.74 25.05 0.97
C ALA A 18 -0.55 24.16 1.37
N ARG A 19 -0.76 23.18 2.26
CA ARG A 19 0.31 22.30 2.75
C ARG A 19 0.50 21.03 1.91
N TYR A 20 -0.59 20.40 1.51
CA TYR A 20 -0.61 19.05 0.95
C TYR A 20 -1.17 18.99 -0.47
N GLY A 21 -1.76 20.08 -0.97
CA GLY A 21 -2.34 20.16 -2.30
C GLY A 21 -3.73 19.53 -2.38
N ALA A 22 -4.09 19.03 -3.57
CA ALA A 22 -5.43 18.51 -3.84
C ALA A 22 -5.65 17.11 -3.23
N ASN A 23 -6.61 17.00 -2.32
CA ASN A 23 -6.99 15.75 -1.66
C ASN A 23 -7.92 14.91 -2.55
N ARG A 24 -7.34 13.97 -3.30
CA ARG A 24 -8.13 13.11 -4.21
C ARG A 24 -8.98 12.08 -3.47
N LEU A 25 -8.57 11.71 -2.26
CA LEU A 25 -9.31 10.76 -1.43
C LEU A 25 -10.65 11.37 -0.99
N ALA A 26 -10.64 12.63 -0.54
CA ALA A 26 -11.86 13.38 -0.21
C ALA A 26 -12.77 13.61 -1.42
N GLU A 27 -12.21 13.70 -2.63
CA GLU A 27 -12.96 13.77 -3.89
C GLU A 27 -13.54 12.41 -4.34
N GLY A 28 -13.29 11.32 -3.62
CA GLY A 28 -13.73 9.96 -3.98
C GLY A 28 -12.96 9.36 -5.16
N LYS A 29 -11.79 9.90 -5.48
CA LYS A 29 -10.95 9.44 -6.60
C LYS A 29 -9.83 8.56 -6.09
N LEU A 30 -9.47 7.56 -6.90
CA LEU A 30 -8.34 6.70 -6.59
C LEU A 30 -7.02 7.48 -6.62
N PRO A 31 -6.01 7.04 -5.86
CA PRO A 31 -4.68 7.57 -5.97
C PRO A 31 -4.11 7.51 -7.38
N LEU A 32 -3.57 8.62 -7.89
CA LEU A 32 -3.12 8.71 -9.28
C LEU A 32 -2.07 7.64 -9.63
N CYS A 33 -1.13 7.37 -8.72
CA CYS A 33 -0.11 6.35 -8.93
C CYS A 33 -0.71 4.93 -9.01
N ALA A 34 -1.77 4.65 -8.24
CA ALA A 34 -2.44 3.35 -8.25
C ALA A 34 -3.37 3.21 -9.48
N GLU A 35 -4.05 4.28 -9.86
CA GLU A 35 -4.93 4.32 -11.03
C GLU A 35 -4.13 4.13 -12.33
N MET A 36 -2.98 4.79 -12.45
CA MET A 36 -2.09 4.70 -13.61
C MET A 36 -1.12 3.51 -13.56
N CYS A 37 -1.18 2.67 -12.53
CA CYS A 37 -0.27 1.55 -12.40
C CYS A 37 -0.57 0.47 -13.45
N SER A 38 0.24 0.41 -14.51
CA SER A 38 0.11 -0.55 -15.60
C SER A 38 0.28 -2.01 -15.15
N THR A 39 1.17 -2.25 -14.18
CA THR A 39 1.50 -3.60 -13.68
C THR A 39 0.66 -4.05 -12.49
N LYS A 40 -0.27 -3.20 -12.01
CA LYS A 40 -1.08 -3.45 -10.81
C LYS A 40 -0.24 -3.75 -9.55
N ALA A 41 0.96 -3.19 -9.48
CA ALA A 41 1.85 -3.30 -8.33
C ALA A 41 1.38 -2.42 -7.16
N LEU A 42 0.96 -1.18 -7.45
CA LEU A 42 0.36 -0.28 -6.47
C LEU A 42 -1.13 -0.61 -6.30
N LEU A 43 -1.57 -0.71 -5.04
CA LEU A 43 -2.95 -1.02 -4.66
C LEU A 43 -3.50 0.13 -3.81
N ALA A 44 -4.75 0.51 -4.07
CA ALA A 44 -5.46 1.52 -3.29
C ALA A 44 -6.93 1.12 -3.17
N GLY A 45 -7.49 1.28 -1.97
CA GLY A 45 -8.87 0.89 -1.66
C GLY A 45 -9.04 0.64 -0.17
N ASP A 46 -10.15 0.00 0.18
CA ASP A 46 -10.44 -0.40 1.55
C ASP A 46 -9.37 -1.35 2.12
N GLY A 47 -8.98 -1.12 3.37
CA GLY A 47 -7.89 -1.83 4.02
C GLY A 47 -8.12 -3.34 4.12
N GLU A 48 -9.34 -3.79 4.35
CA GLU A 48 -9.67 -5.21 4.46
C GLU A 48 -9.55 -5.91 3.10
N ILE A 49 -10.07 -5.25 2.05
CA ILE A 49 -9.96 -5.75 0.66
C ILE A 49 -8.49 -5.79 0.22
N ILE A 50 -7.71 -4.73 0.47
CA ILE A 50 -6.29 -4.70 0.11
C ILE A 50 -5.51 -5.77 0.88
N ALA A 51 -5.80 -6.00 2.16
CA ALA A 51 -5.17 -7.04 2.95
C ALA A 51 -5.48 -8.44 2.40
N ALA A 52 -6.71 -8.69 1.95
CA ALA A 52 -7.08 -9.95 1.31
C ALA A 52 -6.29 -10.19 0.01
N ILE A 53 -6.25 -9.19 -0.88
CA ILE A 53 -5.48 -9.25 -2.15
C ILE A 53 -3.98 -9.45 -1.88
N TYR A 54 -3.43 -8.75 -0.88
CA TYR A 54 -2.04 -8.91 -0.50
C TYR A 54 -1.73 -10.34 -0.04
N LYS A 55 -2.56 -10.90 0.85
CA LYS A 55 -2.39 -12.28 1.34
C LYS A 55 -2.45 -13.29 0.19
N GLU A 56 -3.42 -13.16 -0.70
CA GLU A 56 -3.54 -14.01 -1.89
C GLU A 56 -2.29 -13.93 -2.76
N ARG A 57 -1.79 -12.71 -3.05
CA ARG A 57 -0.58 -12.52 -3.86
C ARG A 57 0.66 -13.13 -3.22
N VAL A 58 0.79 -13.02 -1.90
CA VAL A 58 1.91 -13.60 -1.15
C VAL A 58 1.89 -15.12 -1.23
N VAL A 59 0.73 -15.75 -1.03
CA VAL A 59 0.54 -17.20 -1.14
C VAL A 59 0.82 -17.69 -2.56
N THR A 60 0.24 -17.04 -3.57
CA THR A 60 0.37 -17.46 -4.98
C THR A 60 1.79 -17.27 -5.52
N ARG A 61 2.50 -16.19 -5.14
CA ARG A 61 3.87 -15.92 -5.61
C ARG A 61 4.94 -16.62 -4.78
N GLY A 62 4.60 -17.09 -3.58
CA GLY A 62 5.55 -17.70 -2.64
C GLY A 62 6.59 -16.71 -2.13
N TYR A 63 6.17 -15.57 -1.56
CA TYR A 63 7.08 -14.62 -0.88
C TYR A 63 7.05 -14.85 0.65
N GLY A 64 8.22 -14.90 1.31
CA GLY A 64 8.37 -15.08 2.78
C GLY A 64 9.06 -16.39 3.16
N SER A 65 8.92 -16.84 4.41
CA SER A 65 9.59 -18.04 4.93
C SER A 65 9.25 -19.37 4.24
N GLY A 66 8.22 -19.38 3.39
CA GLY A 66 7.87 -20.50 2.51
C GLY A 66 8.37 -20.37 1.06
N ALA A 67 9.11 -19.32 0.72
CA ALA A 67 9.69 -19.14 -0.61
C ALA A 67 10.83 -20.15 -0.85
N TRP A 68 10.93 -20.67 -2.07
CA TRP A 68 12.01 -21.58 -2.44
C TRP A 68 13.38 -20.90 -2.23
N GLY A 69 14.21 -21.47 -1.34
CA GLY A 69 15.53 -20.94 -1.00
C GLY A 69 15.56 -19.95 0.18
N TRP A 70 14.42 -19.62 0.80
CA TRP A 70 14.39 -18.72 1.96
C TRP A 70 15.18 -19.27 3.16
N SER A 71 15.02 -20.56 3.47
CA SER A 71 15.77 -21.25 4.54
C SER A 71 17.26 -21.37 4.25
N THR A 72 17.66 -21.32 2.97
CA THR A 72 19.08 -21.28 2.56
C THR A 72 19.68 -19.88 2.76
N ALA A 73 18.90 -18.83 2.47
CA ALA A 73 19.35 -17.44 2.58
C ALA A 73 19.32 -16.93 4.04
N TYR A 74 18.34 -17.37 4.81
CA TYR A 74 18.14 -17.03 6.22
C TYR A 74 18.05 -18.34 7.02
N PRO A 75 19.20 -18.99 7.33
CA PRO A 75 19.19 -20.12 8.23
C PRO A 75 18.58 -19.68 9.57
N ASP A 76 17.66 -20.47 10.10
CA ASP A 76 16.99 -20.17 11.36
C ASP A 76 18.04 -19.99 12.46
N SER A 77 18.33 -18.74 12.86
CA SER A 77 18.91 -18.47 14.17
C SER A 77 17.79 -18.59 15.22
N GLN A 78 17.18 -19.77 15.30
CA GLN A 78 16.45 -20.25 16.47
C GLN A 78 17.50 -20.88 17.39
N GLY A 79 18.07 -20.06 18.26
CA GLY A 79 19.07 -20.53 19.21
C GLY A 79 19.58 -19.46 20.16
N VAL A 80 18.69 -18.71 20.82
CA VAL A 80 18.58 -18.52 22.29
C VAL A 80 17.14 -18.10 22.60
#